data_AF-A0A0E1NI57-F1
#
_entry.id   AF-A0A0E1NI57-F1
#
_cell.length_a   1.000
_cell.length_b   1.000
_cell.length_c   1.000
_cell.angle_alpha   90.00
_cell.angle_beta   90.00
_cell.angle_gamma   90.00
#
_symmetry.space_group_name_H-M   'P 1'
#
loop_
_entity.id
_entity.type
_entity.pdbx_description
1 polymer ?
#
loop_
_entity_poly.entity_id
_entity_poly.type
_entity_poly.pdbx_seq_one_letter_code
_entity_poly.pdbx_strand_id
1 'polypeptide(L)'
;MSNKQTGFVKRRRWGWLWILLIGIIIGAALLAGTATVFHKTSDTAFCVSCHTMQQPLAEYQGSVHFQNTKGIRAECADCHVPHEPLDYLWTKIRAVKDIYGEMVGTINTPEKYEAHKLAMAQSVWKTLKENDSATCRSCHSFDAMDITGQSAEARIQHPVAIKKGETCIDCHKGVAHILPDMSEVTQAGAAELATAAAQTPATATTLYTIATEPFFMNAGDSHNAGNLMPSTEVEVVKQQGDQVLVDVKGWQQDGVAEVFYAAQGKRILSVLLGEDAQKALKTLNTQTDPETNLVWHQVALQVWLPKKQLVDDQQKIWRYAADMMSANCTGCHGLTALDRFNANQWIGVIKGMAPRTSLTQEQLRVMTQYVQKHASDMPAKL
;
A
#
# COMPACT_ATOMS: atom_id res chain seq x y z
N MET A 1 -55.78 74.00 9.30
CA MET A 1 -55.92 72.64 9.88
C MET A 1 -55.82 71.65 8.71
N SER A 2 -55.11 70.53 8.68
CA SER A 2 -54.09 69.89 9.51
C SER A 2 -53.47 68.82 8.59
N ASN A 3 -52.15 68.77 8.51
CA ASN A 3 -51.38 67.91 7.61
C ASN A 3 -51.40 66.45 8.14
N LYS A 4 -52.22 65.57 7.55
CA LYS A 4 -52.36 64.14 7.94
C LYS A 4 -51.95 63.20 6.80
N GLN A 5 -50.68 63.16 6.39
CA GLN A 5 -50.19 62.08 5.50
C GLN A 5 -48.80 61.50 5.83
N THR A 6 -48.20 61.81 6.98
CA THR A 6 -46.85 61.30 7.34
C THR A 6 -46.84 60.06 8.25
N GLY A 7 -47.99 59.59 8.74
CA GLY A 7 -48.07 58.49 9.72
C GLY A 7 -48.08 57.07 9.15
N PHE A 8 -48.58 56.87 7.92
CA PHE A 8 -48.81 55.53 7.37
C PHE A 8 -47.53 54.89 6.82
N VAL A 9 -46.63 55.71 6.25
CA VAL A 9 -45.32 55.25 5.73
C VAL A 9 -44.35 54.86 6.85
N LYS A 10 -44.42 55.51 8.01
CA LYS A 10 -43.55 55.24 9.18
C LYS A 10 -43.88 53.92 9.88
N ARG A 11 -45.17 53.57 10.03
CA ARG A 11 -45.62 52.29 10.63
C ARG A 11 -45.24 51.08 9.78
N ARG A 12 -45.29 51.20 8.45
CA ARG A 12 -44.90 50.11 7.53
C ARG A 12 -43.40 49.81 7.61
N ARG A 13 -42.54 50.83 7.74
CA ARG A 13 -41.07 50.66 7.89
C ARG A 13 -40.67 49.95 9.19
N TRP A 14 -41.37 50.17 10.30
CA TRP A 14 -41.12 49.45 11.55
C TRP A 14 -41.62 48.00 11.52
N GLY A 15 -42.72 47.69 10.83
CA GLY A 15 -43.18 46.31 10.63
C GLY A 15 -42.16 45.44 9.89
N TRP A 16 -41.54 45.98 8.83
CA TRP A 16 -40.47 45.28 8.10
C TRP A 16 -39.21 45.06 8.95
N LEU A 17 -38.84 46.03 9.80
CA LEU A 17 -37.71 45.88 10.73
C LEU A 17 -37.97 44.81 11.78
N TRP A 18 -39.19 44.71 12.31
CA TRP A 18 -39.56 43.63 13.25
C TRP A 18 -39.58 42.25 12.59
N ILE A 19 -40.10 42.14 11.35
CA ILE A 19 -40.06 40.87 10.59
C ILE A 19 -38.61 40.46 10.32
N LEU A 20 -37.74 41.40 9.92
CA LEU A 20 -36.33 41.13 9.69
C LEU A 20 -35.60 40.73 10.98
N LEU A 21 -35.89 41.39 12.11
CA LEU A 21 -35.31 41.06 13.41
C LEU A 21 -35.75 39.66 13.89
N ILE A 22 -37.05 39.34 13.77
CA ILE A 22 -37.56 38.00 14.08
C ILE A 22 -36.91 36.95 13.15
N GLY A 23 -36.78 37.26 11.86
CA GLY A 23 -36.10 36.39 10.89
C GLY A 23 -34.63 36.12 11.25
N ILE A 24 -33.90 37.14 11.69
CA ILE A 24 -32.51 36.99 12.16
C ILE A 24 -32.45 36.12 13.41
N ILE A 25 -33.34 36.35 14.38
CA ILE A 25 -33.37 35.54 15.62
C ILE A 25 -33.67 34.07 15.30
N ILE A 26 -34.68 33.81 14.46
CA ILE A 26 -35.01 32.45 14.02
C ILE A 26 -33.83 31.82 13.27
N GLY A 27 -33.23 32.56 12.33
CA GLY A 27 -32.06 32.09 11.58
C GLY A 27 -30.87 31.75 12.46
N ALA A 28 -30.56 32.61 13.44
CA ALA A 28 -29.49 32.37 14.40
C ALA A 28 -29.78 31.17 15.30
N ALA A 29 -31.03 31.02 15.78
CA ALA A 29 -31.44 29.89 16.59
C ALA A 29 -31.36 28.56 15.81
N LEU A 30 -31.79 28.55 14.55
CA LEU A 30 -31.68 27.38 13.67
C LEU A 30 -30.21 27.02 13.41
N LEU A 31 -29.37 28.01 13.07
CA LEU A 31 -27.95 27.78 12.83
C LEU A 31 -27.25 27.22 14.08
N ALA A 32 -27.49 27.82 15.25
CA ALA A 32 -26.92 27.37 16.52
C ALA A 32 -27.40 25.96 16.90
N GLY A 33 -28.69 25.68 16.68
CA GLY A 33 -29.28 24.36 16.90
C GLY A 33 -28.65 23.30 16.00
N THR A 34 -28.56 23.58 14.70
CA THR A 34 -27.94 22.66 13.73
C THR A 34 -26.46 22.43 14.05
N ALA A 35 -25.69 23.48 14.34
CA ALA A 35 -24.29 23.36 14.72
C ALA A 35 -24.13 22.48 15.97
N THR A 36 -24.97 22.67 16.99
CA THR A 36 -24.94 21.89 18.22
C THR A 36 -25.23 20.41 17.96
N VAL A 37 -26.24 20.09 17.14
CA VAL A 37 -26.55 18.71 16.75
C VAL A 37 -25.39 18.09 15.98
N PHE A 38 -24.76 18.85 15.09
CA PHE A 38 -23.63 18.37 14.30
C PHE A 38 -22.42 18.07 15.19
N HIS A 39 -22.09 18.95 16.14
CA HIS A 39 -21.05 18.67 17.13
C HIS A 39 -21.38 17.46 18.00
N LYS A 40 -22.61 17.36 18.50
CA LYS A 40 -23.02 16.24 19.36
C LYS A 40 -22.95 14.88 18.65
N THR A 41 -23.28 14.86 17.36
CA THR A 41 -23.16 13.67 16.50
C THR A 41 -21.72 13.40 16.03
N SER A 42 -20.73 14.18 16.50
CA SER A 42 -19.30 13.90 16.34
C SER A 42 -18.68 13.35 17.62
N ASP A 43 -19.40 13.33 18.75
CA ASP A 43 -18.87 12.77 20.00
C ASP A 43 -18.62 11.27 19.84
N THR A 44 -17.51 10.78 20.40
CA THR A 44 -17.23 9.32 20.46
C THR A 44 -18.39 8.54 21.07
N ALA A 45 -19.07 9.09 22.08
CA ALA A 45 -20.25 8.48 22.69
C ALA A 45 -21.41 8.27 21.70
N PHE A 46 -21.57 9.16 20.72
CA PHE A 46 -22.54 8.99 19.64
C PHE A 46 -22.05 7.94 18.63
N CYS A 47 -20.78 8.02 18.21
CA CYS A 47 -20.20 7.06 17.28
C CYS A 47 -20.35 5.61 17.79
N VAL A 48 -20.11 5.36 19.08
CA VAL A 48 -20.19 4.00 19.66
C VAL A 48 -21.57 3.62 20.20
N SER A 49 -22.59 4.44 19.94
CA SER A 49 -23.96 4.16 20.39
C SER A 49 -24.61 2.98 19.64
N CYS A 50 -24.08 2.64 18.46
CA CYS A 50 -24.47 1.44 17.71
C CYS A 50 -23.64 0.23 18.15
N HIS A 51 -24.28 -0.94 18.25
CA HIS A 51 -23.62 -2.18 18.65
C HIS A 51 -22.50 -2.62 17.69
N THR A 52 -22.65 -2.31 16.41
CA THR A 52 -21.65 -2.59 15.36
C THR A 52 -20.34 -1.84 15.54
N MET A 53 -20.34 -0.77 16.34
CA MET A 53 -19.16 0.05 16.60
C MET A 53 -18.33 -0.44 17.80
N GLN A 54 -18.76 -1.50 18.49
CA GLN A 54 -18.00 -2.07 19.62
C GLN A 54 -16.70 -2.73 19.17
N GLN A 55 -16.68 -3.36 18.00
CA GLN A 55 -15.47 -3.96 17.45
C GLN A 55 -14.40 -2.91 17.08
N PRO A 56 -14.69 -1.87 16.26
CA PRO A 56 -13.70 -0.82 15.99
C PRO A 56 -13.32 -0.04 17.25
N LEU A 57 -14.23 0.11 18.24
CA LEU A 57 -13.91 0.68 19.54
C LEU A 57 -12.83 -0.15 20.27
N ALA A 58 -12.97 -1.47 20.32
CA ALA A 58 -11.99 -2.35 20.97
C ALA A 58 -10.60 -2.26 20.29
N GLU A 59 -10.57 -2.20 18.95
CA GLU A 59 -9.32 -2.01 18.20
C GLU A 59 -8.69 -0.64 18.52
N TYR A 60 -9.49 0.43 18.50
CA TYR A 60 -9.04 1.78 18.84
C TYR A 60 -8.50 1.89 20.27
N GLN A 61 -9.14 1.22 21.24
CA GLN A 61 -8.69 1.18 22.63
C GLN A 61 -7.30 0.55 22.79
N GLY A 62 -6.91 -0.35 21.89
CA GLY A 62 -5.56 -0.92 21.84
C GLY A 62 -4.50 -0.02 21.19
N SER A 63 -4.91 1.13 20.62
CA SER A 63 -4.02 2.00 19.85
C SER A 63 -3.34 3.09 20.70
N VAL A 64 -2.23 3.61 20.19
CA VAL A 64 -1.52 4.75 20.79
C VAL A 64 -2.33 6.05 20.80
N HIS A 65 -3.37 6.14 19.96
CA HIS A 65 -4.26 7.30 19.90
C HIS A 65 -5.33 7.28 21.01
N PHE A 66 -5.57 6.12 21.64
CA PHE A 66 -6.43 6.01 22.82
C PHE A 66 -5.65 6.12 24.14
N GLN A 67 -4.48 5.49 24.22
CA GLN A 67 -3.64 5.47 25.41
C GLN A 67 -2.17 5.65 25.06
N ASN A 68 -1.55 6.68 25.61
CA ASN A 68 -0.13 6.98 25.43
C ASN A 68 0.49 7.66 26.67
N THR A 69 1.81 7.76 26.66
CA THR A 69 2.61 8.37 27.74
C THR A 69 2.48 9.90 27.82
N LYS A 70 1.86 10.53 26.82
CA LYS A 70 1.68 11.99 26.77
C LYS A 70 0.33 12.45 27.35
N GLY A 71 -0.58 11.51 27.62
CA GLY A 71 -1.90 11.83 28.17
C GLY A 71 -2.84 12.53 27.20
N ILE A 72 -2.57 12.47 25.89
CA ILE A 72 -3.39 13.06 24.84
C ILE A 72 -4.26 11.94 24.26
N ARG A 73 -5.55 12.19 24.02
CA ARG A 73 -6.44 11.23 23.36
C ARG A 73 -7.05 11.89 22.14
N ALA A 74 -6.96 11.21 20.99
CA ALA A 74 -7.70 11.59 19.79
C ALA A 74 -9.01 10.82 19.77
N GLU A 75 -10.14 11.52 19.69
CA GLU A 75 -11.48 10.95 19.65
C GLU A 75 -11.84 10.49 18.22
N CYS A 76 -12.96 9.77 18.05
CA CYS A 76 -13.34 9.22 16.73
C CYS A 76 -13.40 10.29 15.63
N ALA A 77 -14.01 11.45 15.94
CA ALA A 77 -14.17 12.53 14.98
C ALA A 77 -12.85 13.24 14.65
N ASP A 78 -11.86 13.24 15.53
CA ASP A 78 -10.57 13.89 15.28
C ASP A 78 -9.84 13.24 14.09
N CYS A 79 -10.11 11.94 13.84
CA CYS A 79 -9.56 11.21 12.70
C CYS A 79 -10.54 11.11 11.52
N HIS A 80 -11.83 10.88 11.79
CA HIS A 80 -12.83 10.56 10.75
C HIS A 80 -13.62 11.75 10.21
N VAL A 81 -13.58 12.92 10.86
CA VAL A 81 -14.38 14.09 10.48
C VAL A 81 -13.45 15.30 10.27
N PRO A 82 -13.20 15.72 9.02
CA PRO A 82 -12.39 16.91 8.72
C PRO A 82 -12.95 18.17 9.37
N HIS A 83 -12.07 19.08 9.80
CA HIS A 83 -12.48 20.35 10.42
C HIS A 83 -12.90 21.42 9.40
N GLU A 84 -12.51 21.28 8.14
CA GLU A 84 -12.87 22.23 7.08
C GLU A 84 -14.39 22.26 6.85
N PRO A 85 -15.06 23.42 6.81
CA PRO A 85 -16.53 23.50 6.88
C PRO A 85 -17.27 22.71 5.80
N LEU A 86 -16.75 22.70 4.57
CA LEU A 86 -17.37 21.97 3.45
C LEU A 86 -17.18 20.46 3.60
N ASP A 87 -15.98 20.01 3.95
CA ASP A 87 -15.68 18.59 4.13
C ASP A 87 -16.36 18.01 5.37
N TYR A 88 -16.47 18.80 6.44
CA TYR A 88 -17.25 18.50 7.62
C TYR A 88 -18.72 18.23 7.25
N LEU A 89 -19.34 19.16 6.51
CA LEU A 89 -20.73 19.03 6.07
C LEU A 89 -20.92 17.81 5.17
N TRP A 90 -20.03 17.59 4.19
CA TRP A 90 -20.09 16.43 3.30
C TRP A 90 -19.94 15.12 4.05
N THR A 91 -19.07 15.06 5.05
CA THR A 91 -18.89 13.88 5.91
C THR A 91 -20.17 13.58 6.67
N LYS A 92 -20.82 14.59 7.25
CA LYS A 92 -22.11 14.44 7.95
C LYS A 92 -23.23 13.95 7.02
N ILE A 93 -23.28 14.44 5.78
CA ILE A 93 -24.24 13.96 4.77
C ILE A 93 -23.95 12.50 4.41
N ARG A 94 -22.69 12.15 4.17
CA ARG A 94 -22.29 10.77 3.83
C ARG A 94 -22.56 9.78 4.95
N ALA A 95 -22.44 10.20 6.22
CA ALA A 95 -22.70 9.35 7.39
C ALA A 95 -24.15 8.83 7.47
N VAL A 96 -25.09 9.41 6.71
CA VAL A 96 -26.47 8.86 6.58
C VAL A 96 -26.45 7.42 6.04
N LYS A 97 -25.46 7.08 5.20
CA LYS A 97 -25.30 5.71 4.68
C LYS A 97 -25.02 4.71 5.81
N ASP A 98 -24.32 5.13 6.86
CA ASP A 98 -23.92 4.26 7.97
C ASP A 98 -25.14 3.95 8.85
N ILE A 99 -26.04 4.93 9.03
CA ILE A 99 -27.35 4.73 9.69
C ILE A 99 -28.19 3.73 8.89
N TYR A 100 -28.27 3.89 7.57
CA TYR A 100 -29.00 2.94 6.72
C TYR A 100 -28.40 1.53 6.81
N GLY A 101 -27.07 1.41 6.74
CA GLY A 101 -26.35 0.14 6.86
C GLY A 101 -26.58 -0.56 8.20
N GLU A 102 -26.64 0.20 9.31
CA GLU A 102 -27.01 -0.32 10.63
C GLU A 102 -28.45 -0.85 10.62
N MET A 103 -29.40 -0.06 10.08
CA MET A 103 -30.82 -0.44 10.04
C MET A 103 -31.09 -1.73 9.25
N VAL A 104 -30.35 -1.96 8.16
CA VAL A 104 -30.48 -3.18 7.33
C VAL A 104 -29.53 -4.30 7.75
N GLY A 105 -28.69 -4.08 8.77
CA GLY A 105 -27.79 -5.08 9.32
C GLY A 105 -26.64 -5.48 8.39
N THR A 106 -26.03 -4.52 7.69
CA THR A 106 -24.91 -4.76 6.76
C THR A 106 -23.68 -5.36 7.47
N ILE A 107 -23.37 -4.92 8.69
CA ILE A 107 -22.18 -5.35 9.48
C ILE A 107 -22.54 -5.83 10.90
N ASN A 108 -23.76 -6.33 11.10
CA ASN A 108 -24.29 -6.65 12.43
C ASN A 108 -23.78 -7.96 13.09
N THR A 109 -22.83 -8.65 12.44
CA THR A 109 -22.13 -9.79 13.04
C THR A 109 -20.62 -9.66 12.77
N PRO A 110 -19.76 -10.30 13.57
CA PRO A 110 -18.30 -10.27 13.35
C PRO A 110 -17.91 -10.72 11.93
N GLU A 111 -18.56 -11.75 11.39
CA GLU A 111 -18.29 -12.27 10.06
C GLU A 111 -18.64 -11.25 8.97
N LYS A 112 -19.78 -10.57 9.13
CA LYS A 112 -20.18 -9.51 8.20
C LYS A 112 -19.28 -8.29 8.31
N TYR A 113 -18.87 -7.92 9.53
CA TYR A 113 -17.94 -6.82 9.74
C TYR A 113 -16.61 -7.11 9.05
N GLU A 114 -16.01 -8.28 9.30
CA GLU A 114 -14.74 -8.68 8.67
C GLU A 114 -14.86 -8.75 7.14
N ALA A 115 -15.96 -9.28 6.60
CA ALA A 115 -16.21 -9.31 5.16
C ALA A 115 -16.30 -7.91 4.52
N HIS A 116 -16.72 -6.88 5.26
CA HIS A 116 -16.78 -5.50 4.77
C HIS A 116 -15.59 -4.63 5.19
N LYS A 117 -14.72 -5.13 6.08
CA LYS A 117 -13.66 -4.35 6.72
C LYS A 117 -12.68 -3.77 5.70
N LEU A 118 -12.33 -4.53 4.66
CA LEU A 118 -11.47 -4.06 3.58
C LEU A 118 -12.09 -2.88 2.83
N ALA A 119 -13.34 -3.01 2.38
CA ALA A 119 -14.04 -1.96 1.65
C ALA A 119 -14.22 -0.68 2.50
N MET A 120 -14.54 -0.85 3.79
CA MET A 120 -14.65 0.27 4.73
C MET A 120 -13.30 0.97 4.92
N ALA A 121 -12.22 0.20 5.16
CA ALA A 121 -10.87 0.73 5.32
C ALA A 121 -10.40 1.48 4.07
N GLN A 122 -10.59 0.91 2.87
CA GLN A 122 -10.26 1.55 1.60
C GLN A 122 -11.03 2.87 1.39
N SER A 123 -12.32 2.92 1.76
CA SER A 123 -13.11 4.15 1.68
C SER A 123 -12.53 5.26 2.57
N VAL A 124 -12.08 4.92 3.78
CA VAL A 124 -11.47 5.88 4.71
C VAL A 124 -10.09 6.29 4.21
N TRP A 125 -9.24 5.35 3.81
CA TRP A 125 -7.90 5.65 3.28
C TRP A 125 -7.95 6.50 2.03
N LYS A 126 -8.88 6.23 1.12
CA LYS A 126 -9.11 7.06 -0.06
C LYS A 126 -9.46 8.50 0.34
N THR A 127 -10.37 8.67 1.29
CA THR A 127 -10.76 10.01 1.76
C THR A 127 -9.56 10.74 2.38
N LEU A 128 -8.79 10.05 3.24
CA LEU A 128 -7.58 10.59 3.87
C LEU A 128 -6.47 10.88 2.86
N LYS A 129 -6.40 10.17 1.73
CA LYS A 129 -5.42 10.44 0.69
C LYS A 129 -5.84 11.64 -0.17
N GLU A 130 -7.11 11.71 -0.54
CA GLU A 130 -7.68 12.79 -1.38
C GLU A 130 -7.64 14.15 -0.69
N ASN A 131 -7.76 14.20 0.64
CA ASN A 131 -7.71 15.44 1.42
C ASN A 131 -6.34 15.70 2.09
N ASP A 132 -5.27 15.08 1.59
CA ASP A 132 -3.90 15.21 2.13
C ASP A 132 -3.81 14.95 3.64
N SER A 133 -4.56 13.96 4.12
CA SER A 133 -4.60 13.54 5.52
C SER A 133 -4.86 14.71 6.47
N ALA A 134 -5.77 15.61 6.09
CA ALA A 134 -6.07 16.85 6.83
C ALA A 134 -6.31 16.63 8.34
N THR A 135 -7.03 15.58 8.71
CA THR A 135 -7.28 15.21 10.12
C THR A 135 -6.04 14.69 10.83
N CYS A 136 -5.12 14.02 10.14
CA CYS A 136 -3.82 13.65 10.70
C CYS A 136 -2.96 14.90 10.92
N ARG A 137 -2.90 15.79 9.91
CA ARG A 137 -2.06 16.99 9.91
C ARG A 137 -2.48 18.07 10.90
N SER A 138 -3.75 18.08 11.34
CA SER A 138 -4.21 19.00 12.39
C SER A 138 -3.47 18.79 13.72
N CYS A 139 -2.97 17.57 13.96
CA CYS A 139 -2.13 17.21 15.12
C CYS A 139 -0.67 16.89 14.74
N HIS A 140 -0.44 16.36 13.53
CA HIS A 140 0.85 15.86 13.04
C HIS A 140 1.34 16.63 11.81
N SER A 141 1.63 17.92 11.96
CA SER A 141 2.22 18.72 10.87
C SER A 141 3.70 18.39 10.67
N PHE A 142 4.12 18.23 9.41
CA PHE A 142 5.53 18.06 9.08
C PHE A 142 6.40 19.24 9.53
N ASP A 143 5.85 20.45 9.55
CA ASP A 143 6.58 21.67 9.97
C ASP A 143 6.89 21.68 11.48
N ALA A 144 6.09 20.96 12.27
CA ALA A 144 6.21 20.91 13.73
C ALA A 144 6.87 19.61 14.23
N MET A 145 7.09 18.63 13.36
CA MET A 145 7.74 17.37 13.74
C MET A 145 9.24 17.60 13.97
N ASP A 146 9.73 17.22 15.16
CA ASP A 146 11.17 17.07 15.39
C ASP A 146 11.67 15.80 14.69
N ILE A 147 12.11 15.96 13.43
CA ILE A 147 12.69 14.86 12.66
C ILE A 147 13.86 14.24 13.43
N THR A 148 14.73 15.04 14.04
CA THR A 148 15.96 14.54 14.70
C THR A 148 15.67 13.67 15.93
N GLY A 149 14.54 13.90 16.60
CA GLY A 149 14.07 13.11 17.74
C GLY A 149 13.31 11.83 17.38
N GLN A 150 13.06 11.55 16.10
CA GLN A 150 12.33 10.36 15.65
C GLN A 150 13.21 9.09 15.62
N SER A 151 12.56 7.93 15.46
CA SER A 151 13.27 6.67 15.21
C SER A 151 14.22 6.80 14.00
N ALA A 152 15.26 5.96 13.95
CA ALA A 152 16.24 6.01 12.87
C ALA A 152 15.59 5.87 11.49
N GLU A 153 14.57 5.01 11.39
CA GLU A 153 13.83 4.75 10.17
C GLU A 153 12.97 5.96 9.76
N ALA A 154 12.19 6.54 10.69
CA ALA A 154 11.35 7.71 10.41
C ALA A 154 12.18 8.95 10.04
N ARG A 155 13.38 9.10 10.63
CA ARG A 155 14.36 10.15 10.29
C ARG A 155 14.79 10.14 8.84
N ILE A 156 14.83 8.97 8.21
CA ILE A 156 15.19 8.81 6.80
C ILE A 156 13.96 8.99 5.91
N GLN A 157 12.82 8.42 6.31
CA GLN A 157 11.64 8.34 5.45
C GLN A 157 10.79 9.62 5.41
N HIS A 158 10.60 10.32 6.53
CA HIS A 158 9.78 11.55 6.51
C HIS A 158 10.33 12.64 5.58
N PRO A 159 11.65 12.92 5.49
CA PRO A 159 12.18 13.84 4.48
C PRO A 159 11.89 13.41 3.03
N VAL A 160 11.90 12.10 2.75
CA VAL A 160 11.57 11.56 1.43
C VAL A 160 10.08 11.78 1.13
N ALA A 161 9.20 11.45 2.08
CA ALA A 161 7.75 11.64 1.96
C ALA A 161 7.40 13.12 1.72
N ILE A 162 8.01 14.04 2.47
CA ILE A 162 7.84 15.50 2.30
C ILE A 162 8.24 15.92 0.88
N LYS A 163 9.42 15.49 0.41
CA LYS A 163 9.92 15.84 -0.93
C LYS A 163 9.03 15.28 -2.05
N LYS A 164 8.45 14.11 -1.85
CA LYS A 164 7.58 13.43 -2.82
C LYS A 164 6.12 13.88 -2.75
N GLY A 165 5.72 14.63 -1.73
CA GLY A 165 4.32 15.00 -1.51
C GLY A 165 3.44 13.83 -1.11
N GLU A 166 4.00 12.86 -0.38
CA GLU A 166 3.25 11.71 0.14
C GLU A 166 2.35 12.14 1.32
N THR A 167 1.20 11.49 1.43
CA THR A 167 0.23 11.68 2.51
C THR A 167 0.55 10.75 3.68
N CYS A 168 0.00 11.03 4.87
CA CYS A 168 0.25 10.19 6.05
C CYS A 168 -0.20 8.73 5.83
N ILE A 169 -1.31 8.53 5.11
CA ILE A 169 -1.92 7.22 4.88
C ILE A 169 -1.20 6.39 3.79
N ASP A 170 -0.25 6.95 3.06
CA ASP A 170 0.58 6.19 2.12
C ASP A 170 1.49 5.18 2.85
N CYS A 171 1.89 5.51 4.09
CA CYS A 171 2.69 4.63 4.95
C CYS A 171 1.95 4.20 6.22
N HIS A 172 1.18 5.07 6.86
CA HIS A 172 0.55 4.78 8.15
C HIS A 172 -0.85 4.19 7.98
N LYS A 173 -0.96 2.98 7.41
CA LYS A 173 -2.23 2.22 7.41
C LYS A 173 -2.34 1.40 8.69
N GLY A 174 -3.54 1.36 9.29
CA GLY A 174 -3.80 0.63 10.54
C GLY A 174 -3.42 1.38 11.81
N VAL A 175 -3.52 2.72 11.80
CA VAL A 175 -3.09 3.59 12.92
C VAL A 175 -3.88 3.37 14.21
N ALA A 176 -5.19 3.18 14.08
CA ALA A 176 -6.12 3.00 15.20
C ALA A 176 -6.89 1.67 15.13
N HIS A 177 -6.92 1.04 13.95
CA HIS A 177 -7.70 -0.16 13.69
C HIS A 177 -6.80 -1.25 13.11
N ILE A 178 -7.10 -2.50 13.41
CA ILE A 178 -6.35 -3.64 12.89
C ILE A 178 -6.57 -3.70 11.38
N LEU A 179 -5.50 -3.90 10.61
CA LEU A 179 -5.61 -3.99 9.16
C LEU A 179 -6.55 -5.13 8.75
N PRO A 180 -7.39 -4.92 7.71
CA PRO A 180 -8.20 -5.99 7.12
C PRO A 180 -7.31 -7.02 6.43
N ASP A 181 -7.90 -8.15 6.06
CA ASP A 181 -7.25 -9.08 5.14
C ASP A 181 -7.00 -8.40 3.78
N MET A 182 -5.74 -8.30 3.38
CA MET A 182 -5.29 -7.65 2.15
C MET A 182 -5.09 -8.64 0.98
N SER A 183 -5.52 -9.90 1.14
CA SER A 183 -5.40 -10.94 0.11
C SER A 183 -6.02 -10.51 -1.22
N GLU A 184 -7.22 -9.94 -1.20
CA GLU A 184 -7.94 -9.49 -2.40
C GLU A 184 -7.18 -8.38 -3.14
N VAL A 185 -6.69 -7.37 -2.40
CA VAL A 185 -5.89 -6.26 -2.97
C VAL A 185 -4.60 -6.79 -3.59
N THR A 186 -3.93 -7.69 -2.88
CA THR A 186 -2.67 -8.28 -3.36
C THR A 186 -2.91 -9.15 -4.59
N GLN A 187 -4.02 -9.90 -4.63
CA GLN A 187 -4.39 -10.71 -5.80
C GLN A 187 -4.79 -9.84 -7.00
N ALA A 188 -5.47 -8.72 -6.79
CA ALA A 188 -5.80 -7.76 -7.84
C ALA A 188 -4.54 -7.16 -8.47
N GLY A 189 -3.55 -6.78 -7.66
CA GLY A 189 -2.24 -6.31 -8.15
C GLY A 189 -1.49 -7.36 -8.97
N ALA A 190 -1.56 -8.64 -8.57
CA ALA A 190 -0.99 -9.73 -9.36
C ALA A 190 -1.70 -9.89 -10.73
N ALA A 191 -3.03 -9.75 -10.76
CA ALA A 191 -3.81 -9.82 -12.00
C ALA A 191 -3.54 -8.62 -12.93
N GLU A 192 -3.35 -7.43 -12.37
CA GLU A 192 -2.92 -6.25 -13.13
C GLU A 192 -1.53 -6.46 -13.73
N LEU A 193 -0.57 -6.98 -12.96
CA LEU A 193 0.77 -7.31 -13.45
C LEU A 193 0.73 -8.37 -14.56
N ALA A 194 -0.10 -9.40 -14.42
CA ALA A 194 -0.32 -10.41 -15.45
C ALA A 194 -0.95 -9.82 -16.73
N THR A 195 -1.88 -8.88 -16.59
CA THR A 195 -2.47 -8.15 -17.72
C THR A 195 -1.41 -7.31 -18.43
N ALA A 196 -0.54 -6.63 -17.68
CA ALA A 196 0.56 -5.85 -18.23
C ALA A 196 1.58 -6.73 -18.97
N ALA A 197 1.89 -7.92 -18.44
CA ALA A 197 2.74 -8.90 -19.12
C ALA A 197 2.12 -9.46 -20.40
N ALA A 198 0.81 -9.68 -20.43
CA ALA A 198 0.11 -10.08 -21.65
C ALA A 198 0.11 -9.00 -22.75
N GLN A 199 0.32 -7.73 -22.37
CA GLN A 199 0.40 -6.58 -23.28
C GLN A 199 1.84 -6.21 -23.66
N THR A 200 2.83 -6.99 -23.24
CA THR A 200 4.24 -6.77 -23.56
C THR A 200 4.47 -6.69 -25.08
N PRO A 201 5.13 -5.62 -25.59
CA PRO A 201 5.39 -5.47 -27.01
C PRO A 201 6.24 -6.60 -27.57
N ALA A 202 5.88 -7.12 -28.75
CA ALA A 202 6.66 -8.15 -29.43
C ALA A 202 8.07 -7.68 -29.83
N THR A 203 8.33 -6.37 -29.83
CA THR A 203 9.64 -5.77 -30.12
C THR A 203 10.56 -5.70 -28.90
N ALA A 204 10.07 -6.03 -27.69
CA ALA A 204 10.87 -5.97 -26.48
C ALA A 204 12.00 -7.01 -26.53
N THR A 205 13.22 -6.57 -26.28
CA THR A 205 14.43 -7.40 -26.31
C THR A 205 14.86 -7.86 -24.92
N THR A 206 14.53 -7.09 -23.88
CA THR A 206 14.80 -7.42 -22.49
C THR A 206 13.47 -7.56 -21.78
N LEU A 207 13.30 -8.69 -21.09
CA LEU A 207 12.06 -9.04 -20.41
C LEU A 207 12.36 -9.51 -18.99
N TYR A 208 11.33 -9.47 -18.15
CA TYR A 208 11.38 -9.88 -16.76
C TYR A 208 10.25 -10.85 -16.46
N THR A 209 10.54 -11.95 -15.78
CA THR A 209 9.51 -12.86 -15.27
C THR A 209 8.68 -12.16 -14.20
N ILE A 210 7.36 -12.26 -14.25
CA ILE A 210 6.48 -11.66 -13.22
C ILE A 210 6.20 -12.61 -12.05
N ALA A 211 6.40 -13.90 -12.27
CA ALA A 211 6.16 -14.98 -11.32
C ALA A 211 7.22 -16.10 -11.51
N THR A 212 7.12 -17.14 -10.71
CA THR A 212 7.92 -18.36 -10.86
C THR A 212 7.50 -19.10 -12.13
N GLU A 213 8.36 -19.07 -13.16
CA GLU A 213 8.07 -19.64 -14.47
C GLU A 213 8.84 -20.93 -14.72
N PRO A 214 8.15 -22.06 -15.04
CA PRO A 214 8.85 -23.22 -15.56
C PRO A 214 9.43 -22.90 -16.95
N PHE A 215 10.62 -23.44 -17.21
CA PHE A 215 11.27 -23.32 -18.52
C PHE A 215 11.58 -24.70 -19.10
N PHE A 216 11.86 -24.70 -20.40
CA PHE A 216 12.03 -25.90 -21.19
C PHE A 216 13.31 -25.82 -22.03
N MET A 217 13.94 -26.97 -22.32
CA MET A 217 15.15 -27.00 -23.15
C MET A 217 14.83 -26.85 -24.64
N ASN A 218 13.68 -27.36 -25.09
CA ASN A 218 13.23 -27.21 -26.48
C ASN A 218 11.80 -26.65 -26.56
N ALA A 219 11.47 -26.09 -27.73
CA ALA A 219 10.13 -25.62 -28.01
C ALA A 219 9.13 -26.78 -28.03
N GLY A 220 8.01 -26.63 -27.32
CA GLY A 220 6.95 -27.65 -27.22
C GLY A 220 7.22 -28.81 -26.24
N ASP A 221 8.34 -28.81 -25.53
CA ASP A 221 8.58 -29.80 -24.47
C ASP A 221 7.56 -29.66 -23.34
N SER A 222 7.18 -30.79 -22.74
CA SER A 222 6.34 -30.83 -21.53
C SER A 222 7.14 -31.08 -20.25
N HIS A 223 8.40 -31.52 -20.38
CA HIS A 223 9.28 -31.77 -19.25
C HIS A 223 9.87 -30.46 -18.72
N ASN A 224 9.52 -30.11 -17.48
CA ASN A 224 10.06 -28.92 -16.82
C ASN A 224 11.57 -29.08 -16.57
N ALA A 225 12.38 -28.26 -17.24
CA ALA A 225 13.83 -28.27 -17.13
C ALA A 225 14.37 -27.39 -15.98
N GLY A 226 13.49 -26.66 -15.29
CA GLY A 226 13.80 -25.80 -14.17
C GLY A 226 12.86 -24.60 -14.08
N ASN A 227 13.07 -23.73 -13.10
CA ASN A 227 12.18 -22.57 -12.90
C ASN A 227 12.96 -21.27 -12.84
N LEU A 228 12.55 -20.25 -13.59
CA LEU A 228 12.96 -18.88 -13.36
C LEU A 228 12.15 -18.32 -12.19
N MET A 229 12.83 -17.63 -11.29
CA MET A 229 12.18 -16.94 -10.17
C MET A 229 11.60 -15.60 -10.66
N PRO A 230 10.69 -14.95 -9.91
CA PRO A 230 10.16 -13.64 -10.29
C PRO A 230 11.27 -12.59 -10.49
N SER A 231 11.01 -11.55 -11.27
CA SER A 231 11.93 -10.46 -11.59
C SER A 231 13.27 -10.87 -12.24
N THR A 232 13.35 -12.09 -12.76
CA THR A 232 14.54 -12.58 -13.47
C THR A 232 14.60 -11.93 -14.84
N GLU A 233 15.72 -11.26 -15.12
CA GLU A 233 15.99 -10.62 -16.40
C GLU A 233 16.38 -11.67 -17.44
N VAL A 234 15.78 -11.57 -18.63
CA VAL A 234 16.06 -12.44 -19.76
C VAL A 234 16.17 -11.63 -21.06
N GLU A 235 17.07 -12.05 -21.94
CA GLU A 235 17.25 -11.44 -23.28
C GLU A 235 16.53 -12.30 -24.34
N VAL A 236 15.68 -11.69 -25.15
CA VAL A 236 14.93 -12.40 -26.19
C VAL A 236 15.85 -12.76 -27.35
N VAL A 237 15.99 -14.06 -27.63
CA VAL A 237 16.74 -14.57 -28.79
C VAL A 237 15.82 -14.74 -29.99
N LYS A 238 14.68 -15.42 -29.80
CA LYS A 238 13.70 -15.67 -30.86
C LYS A 238 12.32 -15.92 -30.26
N GLN A 239 11.29 -15.45 -30.96
CA GLN A 239 9.90 -15.77 -30.65
C GLN A 239 9.33 -16.84 -31.59
N GLN A 240 8.54 -17.78 -31.06
CA GLN A 240 7.89 -18.83 -31.83
C GLN A 240 6.52 -19.17 -31.23
N GLY A 241 5.43 -18.70 -31.87
CA GLY A 241 4.08 -18.86 -31.33
C GLY A 241 3.93 -18.23 -29.95
N ASP A 242 3.41 -19.00 -28.99
CA ASP A 242 3.23 -18.61 -27.59
C ASP A 242 4.50 -18.78 -26.73
N GLN A 243 5.58 -19.29 -27.31
CA GLN A 243 6.86 -19.48 -26.63
C GLN A 243 7.91 -18.49 -27.13
N VAL A 244 8.88 -18.23 -26.27
CA VAL A 244 10.04 -17.40 -26.56
C VAL A 244 11.30 -18.11 -26.09
N LEU A 245 12.28 -18.19 -26.98
CA LEU A 245 13.64 -18.58 -26.65
C LEU A 245 14.34 -17.35 -26.08
N VAL A 246 14.84 -17.48 -24.86
CA VAL A 246 15.55 -16.41 -24.16
C VAL A 246 16.93 -16.88 -23.73
N ASP A 247 17.86 -15.95 -23.63
CA ASP A 247 19.13 -16.12 -22.95
C ASP A 247 18.99 -15.59 -21.52
N VAL A 248 19.21 -16.45 -20.53
CA VAL A 248 19.22 -16.08 -19.11
C VAL A 248 20.65 -16.15 -18.59
N LYS A 249 21.08 -15.08 -17.92
CA LYS A 249 22.42 -14.93 -17.36
C LYS A 249 22.35 -14.84 -15.84
N GLY A 250 23.39 -15.32 -15.18
CA GLY A 250 23.48 -15.24 -13.73
C GLY A 250 24.85 -15.65 -13.19
N TRP A 251 24.90 -15.85 -11.87
CA TRP A 251 26.08 -16.24 -11.14
C TRP A 251 25.87 -17.61 -10.49
N GLN A 252 26.91 -18.45 -10.52
CA GLN A 252 26.99 -19.71 -9.79
C GLN A 252 28.18 -19.68 -8.86
N GLN A 253 27.99 -20.15 -7.62
CA GLN A 253 29.12 -20.42 -6.75
C GLN A 253 29.72 -21.77 -7.14
N ASP A 254 31.04 -21.88 -7.14
CA ASP A 254 31.72 -23.16 -7.37
C ASP A 254 31.20 -24.24 -6.39
N GLY A 255 30.89 -25.42 -6.93
CA GLY A 255 30.25 -26.51 -6.20
C GLY A 255 28.72 -26.41 -6.02
N VAL A 256 28.06 -25.36 -6.53
CA VAL A 256 26.59 -25.20 -6.49
C VAL A 256 26.05 -25.05 -7.92
N ALA A 257 25.71 -26.16 -8.56
CA ALA A 257 25.33 -26.22 -9.97
C ALA A 257 23.82 -26.05 -10.21
N GLU A 258 23.01 -26.14 -9.17
CA GLU A 258 21.54 -26.25 -9.27
C GLU A 258 20.84 -24.90 -9.36
N VAL A 259 21.53 -23.77 -9.16
CA VAL A 259 20.88 -22.45 -9.08
C VAL A 259 21.68 -21.36 -9.76
N PHE A 260 20.99 -20.34 -10.27
CA PHE A 260 21.60 -19.06 -10.67
C PHE A 260 21.24 -17.97 -9.66
N TYR A 261 22.22 -17.16 -9.30
CA TYR A 261 22.05 -15.95 -8.51
C TYR A 261 22.09 -14.70 -9.39
N ALA A 262 21.26 -13.70 -9.08
CA ALA A 262 21.20 -12.45 -9.83
C ALA A 262 22.46 -11.58 -9.66
N ALA A 263 23.22 -11.78 -8.57
CA ALA A 263 24.46 -11.05 -8.30
C ALA A 263 25.45 -11.93 -7.51
N GLN A 264 26.74 -11.71 -7.73
CA GLN A 264 27.81 -12.42 -7.02
C GLN A 264 27.71 -12.20 -5.50
N GLY A 265 27.81 -13.27 -4.71
CA GLY A 265 27.78 -13.19 -3.24
C GLY A 265 26.40 -12.87 -2.63
N LYS A 266 25.38 -12.62 -3.48
CA LYS A 266 24.02 -12.30 -3.04
C LYS A 266 23.11 -13.48 -3.32
N ARG A 267 22.42 -13.98 -2.29
CA ARG A 267 21.48 -15.10 -2.34
C ARG A 267 20.12 -14.68 -2.93
N ILE A 268 20.17 -13.96 -4.05
CA ILE A 268 19.01 -13.53 -4.84
C ILE A 268 18.83 -14.57 -5.94
N LEU A 269 18.02 -15.59 -5.67
CA LEU A 269 17.79 -16.68 -6.62
C LEU A 269 17.08 -16.16 -7.87
N SER A 270 17.62 -16.48 -9.03
CA SER A 270 17.07 -16.11 -10.35
C SER A 270 16.61 -17.34 -11.14
N VAL A 271 17.34 -18.45 -11.05
CA VAL A 271 16.98 -19.70 -11.74
C VAL A 271 17.23 -20.89 -10.82
N LEU A 272 16.34 -21.88 -10.87
CA LEU A 272 16.55 -23.23 -10.36
C LEU A 272 16.68 -24.17 -11.56
N LEU A 273 17.74 -24.97 -11.61
CA LEU A 273 18.08 -25.82 -12.75
C LEU A 273 17.78 -27.29 -12.46
N GLY A 274 17.04 -27.93 -13.36
CA GLY A 274 16.96 -29.39 -13.45
C GLY A 274 18.23 -29.99 -14.07
N GLU A 275 18.37 -31.31 -14.01
CA GLU A 275 19.58 -32.02 -14.43
C GLU A 275 19.96 -31.76 -15.89
N ASP A 276 18.99 -31.66 -16.80
CA ASP A 276 19.25 -31.43 -18.22
C ASP A 276 19.74 -30.00 -18.49
N ALA A 277 19.20 -29.02 -17.77
CA ALA A 277 19.62 -27.64 -17.86
C ALA A 277 21.05 -27.44 -17.34
N GLN A 278 21.44 -28.17 -16.29
CA GLN A 278 22.80 -28.16 -15.75
C GLN A 278 23.84 -28.62 -16.79
N LYS A 279 23.51 -29.59 -17.64
CA LYS A 279 24.42 -30.09 -18.68
C LYS A 279 24.59 -29.13 -19.87
N ALA A 280 23.63 -28.22 -20.06
CA ALA A 280 23.57 -27.30 -21.19
C ALA A 280 24.10 -25.89 -20.88
N LEU A 281 24.51 -25.64 -19.63
CA LEU A 281 25.00 -24.32 -19.19
C LEU A 281 26.33 -23.95 -19.86
N LYS A 282 26.52 -22.65 -20.08
CA LYS A 282 27.78 -22.08 -20.57
C LYS A 282 28.40 -21.19 -19.51
N THR A 283 29.62 -21.51 -19.10
CA THR A 283 30.42 -20.62 -18.26
C THR A 283 31.05 -19.53 -19.12
N LEU A 284 30.70 -18.28 -18.83
CA LEU A 284 31.19 -17.10 -19.53
C LEU A 284 32.47 -16.54 -18.91
N ASN A 285 32.52 -16.50 -17.58
CA ASN A 285 33.66 -15.97 -16.83
C ASN A 285 33.78 -16.67 -15.47
N THR A 286 34.98 -16.69 -14.90
CA THR A 286 35.24 -17.20 -13.55
C THR A 286 36.04 -16.17 -12.77
N GLN A 287 35.60 -15.87 -11.55
CA GLN A 287 36.26 -14.91 -10.67
C GLN A 287 36.26 -15.40 -9.23
N THR A 288 37.33 -15.08 -8.52
CA THR A 288 37.44 -15.32 -7.07
C THR A 288 37.09 -14.05 -6.34
N ASP A 289 36.13 -14.13 -5.43
CA ASP A 289 35.78 -13.03 -4.54
C ASP A 289 36.94 -12.80 -3.54
N PRO A 290 37.58 -11.62 -3.53
CA PRO A 290 38.71 -11.34 -2.65
C PRO A 290 38.34 -11.27 -1.17
N GLU A 291 37.07 -11.01 -0.84
CA GLU A 291 36.61 -10.92 0.56
C GLU A 291 36.33 -12.31 1.14
N THR A 292 35.75 -13.21 0.34
CA THR A 292 35.28 -14.52 0.81
C THR A 292 36.16 -15.69 0.36
N ASN A 293 37.09 -15.47 -0.58
CA ASN A 293 37.85 -16.50 -1.31
C ASN A 293 36.97 -17.53 -2.03
N LEU A 294 35.68 -17.24 -2.22
CA LEU A 294 34.76 -18.10 -2.96
C LEU A 294 34.95 -17.88 -4.46
N VAL A 295 34.95 -18.97 -5.21
CA VAL A 295 34.97 -18.94 -6.68
C VAL A 295 33.55 -18.82 -7.20
N TRP A 296 33.35 -17.90 -8.13
CA TRP A 296 32.08 -17.61 -8.76
C TRP A 296 32.20 -17.67 -10.28
N HIS A 297 31.22 -18.30 -10.91
CA HIS A 297 31.11 -18.44 -12.35
C HIS A 297 29.97 -17.58 -12.86
N GLN A 298 30.25 -16.71 -13.81
CA GLN A 298 29.20 -16.08 -14.60
C GLN A 298 28.74 -17.09 -15.65
N VAL A 299 27.45 -17.39 -15.66
CA VAL A 299 26.87 -18.46 -16.48
C VAL A 299 25.72 -17.93 -17.33
N ALA A 300 25.51 -18.58 -18.48
CA ALA A 300 24.40 -18.31 -19.37
C ALA A 300 23.75 -19.61 -19.83
N LEU A 301 22.44 -19.56 -20.04
CA LEU A 301 21.65 -20.68 -20.54
C LEU A 301 20.56 -20.15 -21.47
N GLN A 302 20.36 -20.84 -22.60
CA GLN A 302 19.22 -20.56 -23.47
C GLN A 302 18.07 -21.50 -23.14
N VAL A 303 16.89 -20.93 -22.90
CA VAL A 303 15.71 -21.68 -22.46
C VAL A 303 14.44 -21.17 -23.16
N TRP A 304 13.46 -22.05 -23.29
CA TRP A 304 12.13 -21.72 -23.80
C TRP A 304 11.18 -21.42 -22.65
N LEU A 305 10.45 -20.31 -22.79
CA LEU A 305 9.47 -19.82 -21.81
C LEU A 305 8.12 -19.49 -22.47
N PRO A 306 7.00 -19.60 -21.73
CA PRO A 306 5.74 -18.99 -22.13
C PRO A 306 5.85 -17.46 -22.15
N LYS A 307 5.35 -16.80 -23.20
CA LYS A 307 5.40 -15.33 -23.31
C LYS A 307 4.54 -14.60 -22.27
N LYS A 308 3.44 -15.23 -21.83
CA LYS A 308 2.36 -14.59 -21.04
C LYS A 308 2.80 -14.05 -19.68
N GLN A 309 3.96 -14.50 -19.17
CA GLN A 309 4.45 -14.14 -17.84
C GLN A 309 5.74 -13.31 -17.90
N LEU A 310 5.95 -12.62 -19.01
CA LEU A 310 7.10 -11.76 -19.25
C LEU A 310 6.65 -10.32 -19.44
N VAL A 311 7.30 -9.41 -18.73
CA VAL A 311 7.05 -7.96 -18.82
C VAL A 311 8.30 -7.21 -19.28
N ASP A 312 8.12 -6.16 -20.07
CA ASP A 312 9.19 -5.30 -20.61
C ASP A 312 9.71 -4.25 -19.63
N ASP A 313 8.97 -3.98 -18.56
CA ASP A 313 9.27 -2.96 -17.57
C ASP A 313 9.29 -3.55 -16.17
N GLN A 314 10.50 -3.69 -15.61
CA GLN A 314 10.71 -4.21 -14.26
C GLN A 314 10.02 -3.35 -13.19
N GLN A 315 9.83 -2.04 -13.43
CA GLN A 315 9.19 -1.15 -12.47
C GLN A 315 7.73 -1.54 -12.21
N LYS A 316 7.06 -2.23 -13.15
CA LYS A 316 5.71 -2.77 -12.91
C LYS A 316 5.72 -3.84 -11.81
N ILE A 317 6.75 -4.68 -11.75
CA ILE A 317 6.94 -5.68 -10.68
C ILE A 317 7.23 -4.99 -9.35
N TRP A 318 8.05 -3.94 -9.37
CA TRP A 318 8.43 -3.19 -8.18
C TRP A 318 7.30 -2.38 -7.58
N ARG A 319 6.45 -1.76 -8.41
CA ARG A 319 5.21 -1.11 -7.93
C ARG A 319 4.30 -2.12 -7.23
N TYR A 320 4.05 -3.27 -7.87
CA TYR A 320 3.27 -4.34 -7.26
C TYR A 320 3.86 -4.81 -5.91
N ALA A 321 5.16 -5.03 -5.84
CA ALA A 321 5.83 -5.44 -4.61
C ALA A 321 5.79 -4.36 -3.51
N ALA A 322 6.02 -3.10 -3.87
CA ALA A 322 5.95 -1.97 -2.96
C ALA A 322 4.55 -1.77 -2.38
N ASP A 323 3.52 -1.86 -3.22
CA ASP A 323 2.12 -1.77 -2.81
C ASP A 323 1.74 -2.92 -1.89
N MET A 324 2.17 -4.14 -2.23
CA MET A 324 2.02 -5.32 -1.39
C MET A 324 2.70 -5.13 -0.03
N MET A 325 3.88 -4.52 0.02
CA MET A 325 4.61 -4.25 1.26
C MET A 325 3.90 -3.22 2.13
N SER A 326 3.46 -2.10 1.54
CA SER A 326 2.66 -1.07 2.22
C SER A 326 1.34 -1.64 2.73
N ALA A 327 0.69 -2.52 1.99
CA ALA A 327 -0.58 -3.13 2.38
C ALA A 327 -0.44 -4.13 3.54
N ASN A 328 0.64 -4.92 3.58
CA ASN A 328 0.74 -6.07 4.47
C ASN A 328 1.71 -5.89 5.65
N CYS A 329 2.64 -4.93 5.58
CA CYS A 329 3.74 -4.83 6.55
C CYS A 329 3.63 -3.64 7.52
N THR A 330 2.61 -2.78 7.40
CA THR A 330 2.47 -1.58 8.27
C THR A 330 1.65 -1.81 9.53
N GLY A 331 1.04 -2.99 9.69
CA GLY A 331 0.12 -3.27 10.79
C GLY A 331 0.78 -3.41 12.16
N CYS A 332 2.09 -3.68 12.23
CA CYS A 332 2.81 -3.88 13.50
C CYS A 332 3.88 -2.82 13.78
N HIS A 333 4.51 -2.28 12.74
CA HIS A 333 5.52 -1.23 12.81
C HIS A 333 5.51 -0.43 11.51
N GLY A 334 6.19 0.73 11.47
CA GLY A 334 6.39 1.46 10.23
C GLY A 334 7.20 0.64 9.20
N LEU A 335 7.06 0.97 7.92
CA LEU A 335 7.84 0.29 6.87
C LEU A 335 9.33 0.45 7.13
N THR A 336 10.04 -0.67 7.12
CA THR A 336 11.51 -0.67 7.19
C THR A 336 12.08 -0.21 5.86
N ALA A 337 13.01 0.74 5.90
CA ALA A 337 13.73 1.20 4.71
C ALA A 337 14.43 0.01 4.02
N LEU A 338 14.39 -0.04 2.68
CA LEU A 338 14.91 -1.17 1.90
C LEU A 338 16.43 -1.33 2.06
N ASP A 339 17.14 -0.22 2.28
CA ASP A 339 18.58 -0.15 2.55
C ASP A 339 18.94 -0.39 4.03
N ARG A 340 17.99 -0.77 4.89
CA ARG A 340 18.29 -1.08 6.30
C ARG A 340 19.14 -2.33 6.45
N PHE A 341 18.92 -3.31 5.57
CA PHE A 341 19.57 -4.61 5.59
C PHE A 341 20.25 -4.89 4.25
N ASN A 342 21.27 -5.75 4.28
CA ASN A 342 21.87 -6.27 3.05
C ASN A 342 20.96 -7.36 2.42
N ALA A 343 21.20 -7.69 1.15
CA ALA A 343 20.37 -8.62 0.39
C ALA A 343 20.26 -10.01 1.04
N ASN A 344 21.29 -10.47 1.74
CA ASN A 344 21.26 -11.78 2.40
C ASN A 344 20.49 -11.77 3.73
N GLN A 345 20.50 -10.64 4.45
CA GLN A 345 19.79 -10.46 5.72
C GLN A 345 18.27 -10.40 5.52
N TRP A 346 17.81 -9.77 4.42
CA TRP A 346 16.38 -9.65 4.11
C TRP A 346 15.62 -10.97 4.06
N ILE A 347 16.27 -12.08 3.69
CA ILE A 347 15.68 -13.42 3.67
C ILE A 347 15.12 -13.79 5.05
N GLY A 348 15.89 -13.55 6.11
CA GLY A 348 15.48 -13.82 7.48
C GLY A 348 14.35 -12.91 7.95
N VAL A 349 14.40 -11.64 7.55
CA VAL A 349 13.39 -10.62 7.89
C VAL A 349 12.04 -10.98 7.29
N ILE A 350 11.97 -11.23 5.98
CA ILE A 350 10.72 -11.62 5.31
C ILE A 350 10.19 -12.95 5.86
N LYS A 351 11.05 -13.95 6.07
CA LYS A 351 10.65 -15.23 6.66
C LYS A 351 10.06 -15.07 8.07
N GLY A 352 10.61 -14.16 8.87
CA GLY A 352 10.11 -13.84 10.20
C GLY A 352 8.75 -13.14 10.18
N MET A 353 8.47 -12.34 9.14
CA MET A 353 7.21 -11.61 8.97
C MET A 353 6.10 -12.44 8.32
N ALA A 354 6.45 -13.39 7.44
CA ALA A 354 5.49 -14.15 6.64
C ALA A 354 4.27 -14.71 7.40
N PRO A 355 4.41 -15.33 8.60
CA PRO A 355 3.27 -15.86 9.36
C PRO A 355 2.27 -14.80 9.87
N ARG A 356 2.63 -13.52 9.81
CA ARG A 356 1.79 -12.38 10.25
C ARG A 356 1.12 -11.67 9.09
N THR A 357 1.23 -12.21 7.88
CA THR A 357 0.66 -11.65 6.64
C THR A 357 -0.24 -12.68 5.98
N SER A 358 -1.17 -12.24 5.14
CA SER A 358 -1.98 -13.13 4.30
C SER A 358 -1.34 -13.44 2.94
N LEU A 359 -0.03 -13.18 2.79
CA LEU A 359 0.69 -13.40 1.54
C LEU A 359 0.88 -14.89 1.22
N THR A 360 0.64 -15.24 -0.03
CA THR A 360 0.96 -16.56 -0.59
C THR A 360 2.47 -16.75 -0.72
N GLN A 361 2.93 -18.00 -0.91
CA GLN A 361 4.35 -18.27 -1.12
C GLN A 361 4.92 -17.55 -2.36
N GLU A 362 4.13 -17.40 -3.41
CA GLU A 362 4.57 -16.69 -4.62
C GLU A 362 4.73 -15.19 -4.37
N GLN A 363 3.77 -14.59 -3.68
CA GLN A 363 3.83 -13.20 -3.23
C GLN A 363 5.04 -12.95 -2.31
N LEU A 364 5.32 -13.87 -1.39
CA LEU A 364 6.51 -13.79 -0.55
C LEU A 364 7.82 -13.88 -1.35
N ARG A 365 7.88 -14.65 -2.44
CA ARG A 365 9.05 -14.68 -3.33
C ARG A 365 9.24 -13.34 -4.04
N VAL A 366 8.18 -12.79 -4.64
CA VAL A 366 8.21 -11.47 -5.29
C VAL A 366 8.66 -10.40 -4.29
N MET A 367 8.08 -10.40 -3.08
CA MET A 367 8.45 -9.49 -2.00
C MET A 367 9.92 -9.63 -1.62
N THR A 368 10.38 -10.86 -1.44
CA THR A 368 11.77 -11.15 -1.08
C THR A 368 12.72 -10.60 -2.15
N GLN A 369 12.44 -10.84 -3.43
CA GLN A 369 13.26 -10.29 -4.50
C GLN A 369 13.27 -8.77 -4.55
N TYR A 370 12.12 -8.13 -4.31
CA TYR A 370 12.01 -6.68 -4.23
C TYR A 370 12.92 -6.12 -3.14
N VAL A 371 12.79 -6.58 -1.89
CA VAL A 371 13.62 -6.06 -0.79
C VAL A 371 15.11 -6.41 -0.97
N GLN A 372 15.42 -7.58 -1.55
CA GLN A 372 16.80 -7.98 -1.80
C GLN A 372 17.47 -7.13 -2.88
N LYS A 373 16.78 -6.79 -3.98
CA LYS A 373 17.33 -6.00 -5.08
C LYS A 373 17.40 -4.50 -4.79
N HIS A 374 16.75 -4.04 -3.72
CA HIS A 374 16.82 -2.67 -3.21
C HIS A 374 17.58 -2.57 -1.86
N ALA A 375 18.33 -3.62 -1.51
CA ALA A 375 19.10 -3.69 -0.28
C ALA A 375 20.31 -2.73 -0.26
N SER A 376 20.91 -2.51 0.91
CA SER A 376 22.04 -1.57 1.07
C SER A 376 23.28 -1.88 0.25
N ASP A 377 23.46 -3.15 -0.10
CA ASP A 377 24.59 -3.68 -0.86
C ASP A 377 24.22 -3.99 -2.30
N MET A 378 23.10 -3.45 -2.78
CA MET A 378 22.70 -3.48 -4.18
C MET A 378 22.93 -2.11 -4.84
N PRO A 379 23.21 -2.08 -6.16
CA PRO A 379 23.32 -0.82 -6.87
C PRO A 379 22.02 -0.03 -6.72
N ALA A 380 22.10 1.25 -6.36
CA ALA A 380 20.97 2.16 -6.41
C ALA A 380 20.56 2.38 -7.87
N LYS A 381 19.76 1.46 -8.43
CA LYS A 381 19.11 1.67 -9.72
C LYS A 381 17.82 2.45 -9.47
N LEU A 382 17.75 3.63 -10.11
CA LEU A 382 16.71 4.65 -10.02
C LEU A 382 15.30 4.12 -10.34
#